data_AF-A0A939ZAM9-F1
#
_entry.id   AF-A0A939ZAM9-F1
#
_cell.length_a   1.000
_cell.length_b   1.000
_cell.length_c   1.000
_cell.angle_alpha   90.00
_cell.angle_beta   90.00
_cell.angle_gamma   90.00
#
_symmetry.space_group_name_H-M   'P 1'
#
loop_
_entity.id
_entity.type
_entity.pdbx_description
1 polymer ?
#
loop_
_entity_poly.entity_id
_entity_poly.type
_entity_poly.pdbx_seq_one_letter_code
_entity_poly.pdbx_strand_id
1 'polypeptide(L)'
;MKKTVLVLLCLFAALLCGCDKKEQNIMETKSGKTVSFINNACGADVWILPETEENLKTTVWGTATVSKTETGESYEAQLAAADGSYIFRMIDTEEFFYSANGIELENGWTLQIKSENSDSVILEVSDGNGALKKTYEVFKARL
;
A
#
# COMPACT_ATOMS: atom_id res chain seq x y z
N MET A 1 -15.35 14.13 -85.80
CA MET A 1 -15.95 14.89 -84.68
C MET A 1 -16.42 13.85 -83.67
N LYS A 2 -16.03 13.74 -82.40
CA LYS A 2 -15.41 14.64 -81.42
C LYS A 2 -14.28 13.89 -80.69
N LYS A 3 -13.27 14.66 -80.27
CA LYS A 3 -12.16 14.28 -79.39
C LYS A 3 -12.66 14.17 -77.95
N THR A 4 -11.97 13.38 -77.12
CA THR A 4 -11.49 13.65 -75.73
C THR A 4 -11.54 12.37 -74.89
N VAL A 5 -10.63 12.04 -73.97
CA VAL A 5 -9.29 12.52 -73.58
C VAL A 5 -8.72 11.36 -72.76
N LEU A 6 -7.47 11.01 -73.03
CA LEU A 6 -6.62 10.13 -72.24
C LEU A 6 -6.07 10.96 -71.07
N VAL A 7 -6.30 10.55 -69.81
CA VAL A 7 -5.42 10.93 -68.70
C VAL A 7 -5.09 9.68 -67.88
N LEU A 8 -3.86 9.26 -68.10
CA LEU A 8 -3.04 8.37 -67.31
C LEU A 8 -2.54 9.15 -66.08
N LEU A 9 -2.65 8.62 -64.86
CA LEU A 9 -1.50 8.56 -63.94
C LEU A 9 -1.81 7.72 -62.69
N CYS A 10 -1.01 6.67 -62.54
CA CYS A 10 -0.82 5.89 -61.33
C CYS A 10 -0.32 6.77 -60.17
N LEU A 11 -0.70 6.44 -58.92
CA LEU A 11 0.28 6.15 -57.88
C LEU A 11 -0.38 5.55 -56.63
N PHE A 12 -0.01 4.29 -56.40
CA PHE A 12 -0.07 3.62 -55.11
C PHE A 12 0.66 4.48 -54.06
N ALA A 13 -0.04 4.83 -52.99
CA ALA A 13 0.55 5.06 -51.68
C ALA A 13 -0.44 4.54 -50.63
N ALA A 14 -0.22 3.29 -50.24
CA ALA A 14 -0.73 2.74 -49.00
C ALA A 14 -0.14 3.51 -47.80
N LEU A 15 -0.85 3.44 -46.67
CA LEU A 15 -0.49 4.00 -45.35
C LEU A 15 -0.71 5.53 -45.32
N LEU A 16 -1.63 6.07 -44.54
CA LEU A 16 -1.73 5.89 -43.10
C LEU A 16 -3.19 6.03 -42.65
N CYS A 17 -3.64 4.97 -41.97
CA CYS A 17 -4.83 4.96 -41.13
C CYS A 17 -4.57 5.92 -39.96
N GLY A 18 -4.93 7.19 -40.11
CA GLY A 18 -4.90 8.20 -39.05
C GLY A 18 -6.08 8.03 -38.11
N CYS A 19 -6.18 6.86 -37.47
CA CYS A 19 -6.93 6.72 -36.23
C CYS A 19 -6.03 7.29 -35.13
N ASP A 20 -6.21 8.58 -34.81
CA ASP A 20 -5.76 9.16 -33.54
C ASP A 20 -6.51 8.46 -32.40
N LYS A 21 -6.08 7.24 -32.06
CA LYS A 21 -6.30 6.70 -30.73
C LYS A 21 -5.44 7.56 -29.82
N LYS A 22 -6.06 8.61 -29.25
CA LYS A 22 -5.62 9.14 -27.96
C LYS A 22 -5.58 7.95 -27.02
N GLU A 23 -4.38 7.45 -26.80
CA GLU A 23 -4.06 6.54 -25.73
C GLU A 23 -4.38 7.32 -24.45
N GLN A 24 -5.60 7.15 -23.95
CA GLN A 24 -5.95 7.58 -22.61
C GLN A 24 -5.08 6.75 -21.69
N ASN A 25 -3.96 7.34 -21.30
CA ASN A 25 -3.23 6.94 -20.11
C ASN A 25 -4.20 7.17 -18.95
N ILE A 26 -5.05 6.17 -18.70
CA ILE A 26 -5.81 6.07 -17.47
C ILE A 26 -4.72 5.84 -16.43
N MET A 27 -4.23 6.93 -15.84
CA MET A 27 -3.56 6.85 -14.55
C MET A 27 -4.59 6.22 -13.61
N GLU A 28 -4.48 4.92 -13.42
CA GLU A 28 -5.25 4.18 -12.44
C GLU A 28 -5.01 4.90 -11.11
N THR A 29 -6.02 5.62 -10.64
CA THR A 29 -5.91 6.35 -9.39
C THR A 29 -5.91 5.28 -8.32
N LYS A 30 -4.73 4.95 -7.78
CA LYS A 30 -4.64 3.91 -6.77
C LYS A 30 -5.52 4.30 -5.59
N SER A 31 -6.52 3.46 -5.35
CA SER A 31 -7.37 3.53 -4.17
C SER A 31 -6.54 3.18 -2.94
N GLY A 32 -6.84 3.82 -1.81
CA GLY A 32 -6.37 3.36 -0.50
C GLY A 32 -6.87 1.94 -0.20
N LYS A 33 -6.29 1.32 0.83
CA LYS A 33 -6.67 -0.02 1.31
C LYS A 33 -7.34 0.09 2.67
N THR A 34 -8.38 -0.70 2.91
CA THR A 34 -8.94 -0.90 4.25
C THR A 34 -8.45 -2.24 4.79
N VAL A 35 -7.85 -2.23 5.98
CA VAL A 35 -7.37 -3.43 6.67
C VAL A 35 -7.90 -3.48 8.09
N SER A 36 -7.90 -4.65 8.71
CA SER A 36 -8.09 -4.78 10.16
C SER A 36 -6.73 -4.77 10.87
N PHE A 37 -6.62 -4.03 11.97
CA PHE A 37 -5.47 -4.05 12.86
C PHE A 37 -5.88 -4.61 14.22
N ILE A 38 -5.21 -5.66 14.68
CA ILE A 38 -5.44 -6.27 16.00
C ILE A 38 -4.22 -6.03 16.88
N ASN A 39 -4.45 -5.42 18.04
CA ASN A 39 -3.39 -5.14 19.00
C ASN A 39 -3.39 -6.16 20.14
N ASN A 40 -2.48 -7.13 20.12
CA ASN A 40 -2.28 -8.06 21.23
C ASN A 40 -0.96 -7.83 21.97
N ALA A 41 -0.37 -6.64 21.85
CA ALA A 41 0.86 -6.28 22.55
C ALA A 41 0.57 -5.43 23.79
N CYS A 42 0.19 -4.17 23.60
CA CYS A 42 0.04 -3.17 24.67
C CYS A 42 -0.67 -1.93 24.10
N GLY A 43 -1.29 -1.11 24.95
CA GLY A 43 -1.99 0.08 24.47
C GLY A 43 -1.06 1.06 23.74
N ALA A 44 -1.45 1.55 22.56
CA ALA A 44 -0.53 2.26 21.68
C ALA A 44 -1.18 3.16 20.62
N ASP A 45 -0.38 4.08 20.08
CA ASP A 45 -0.63 4.74 18.80
C ASP A 45 0.14 4.02 17.68
N VAL A 46 -0.52 3.80 16.54
CA VAL A 46 -0.02 2.97 15.44
C VAL A 46 -0.06 3.72 14.12
N TRP A 47 1.04 3.67 13.37
CA TRP A 47 1.16 4.18 12.01
C TRP A 47 1.47 3.04 11.06
N ILE A 48 0.62 2.92 10.03
CA ILE A 48 0.82 2.00 8.89
C ILE A 48 0.90 2.88 7.65
N LEU A 49 2.11 3.08 7.15
CA LEU A 49 2.41 4.09 6.13
C LEU A 49 2.95 3.41 4.87
N PRO A 50 2.72 3.97 3.67
CA PRO A 50 3.40 3.51 2.46
C PRO A 50 4.92 3.51 2.66
N GLU A 51 5.61 2.46 2.18
CA GLU A 51 7.06 2.38 2.26
C GLU A 51 7.70 3.25 1.17
N THR A 52 7.90 4.52 1.50
CA THR A 52 8.61 5.49 0.68
C THR A 52 9.93 5.88 1.34
N GLU A 53 10.88 6.38 0.56
CA GLU A 53 12.16 6.88 1.09
C GLU A 53 11.96 8.00 2.13
N GLU A 54 10.94 8.84 1.96
CA GLU A 54 10.54 9.88 2.91
C GLU A 54 10.11 9.27 4.25
N ASN A 55 9.16 8.32 4.22
CA ASN A 55 8.62 7.68 5.42
C ASN A 55 9.67 6.84 6.17
N LEU A 56 10.67 6.31 5.46
CA LEU A 56 11.78 5.58 6.06
C LEU A 56 12.78 6.48 6.79
N LYS A 57 12.91 7.75 6.39
CA LYS A 57 13.91 8.70 6.94
C LYS A 57 13.35 9.63 8.00
N THR A 58 12.03 9.79 8.09
CA THR A 58 11.39 10.66 9.07
C THR A 58 11.16 9.97 10.42
N THR A 59 11.22 10.76 11.50
CA THR A 59 10.78 10.38 12.85
C THR A 59 9.47 11.06 13.25
N VAL A 60 8.86 11.83 12.33
CA VAL A 60 7.58 12.52 12.54
C VAL A 60 6.62 12.00 11.47
N TRP A 61 5.60 11.28 11.91
CA TRP A 61 4.67 10.55 11.03
C TRP A 61 3.26 11.16 10.97
N GLY A 62 3.04 12.30 11.64
CA GLY A 62 1.73 12.94 11.72
C GLY A 62 0.73 12.14 12.56
N THR A 63 -0.54 12.22 12.20
CA THR A 63 -1.62 11.52 12.91
C THR A 63 -1.49 10.01 12.77
N ALA A 64 -1.65 9.28 13.88
CA ALA A 64 -1.67 7.81 13.88
C ALA A 64 -2.76 7.28 12.95
N THR A 65 -2.46 6.20 12.22
CA THR A 65 -3.43 5.44 11.42
C THR A 65 -4.51 4.86 12.32
N VAL A 66 -4.12 4.35 13.49
CA VAL A 66 -5.03 3.93 14.55
C VAL A 66 -4.49 4.48 15.87
N SER A 67 -5.26 5.31 16.55
CA SER A 67 -4.85 5.94 17.81
C SER A 67 -5.44 5.23 19.02
N LYS A 68 -4.74 5.26 20.16
CA LYS A 68 -5.23 4.78 21.47
C LYS A 68 -5.81 3.37 21.41
N THR A 69 -5.07 2.48 20.74
CA THR A 69 -5.43 1.08 20.67
C THR A 69 -5.33 0.45 22.06
N GLU A 70 -6.20 -0.52 22.33
CA GLU A 70 -6.28 -1.31 23.56
C GLU A 70 -5.92 -2.76 23.23
N THR A 71 -5.40 -3.48 24.22
CA THR A 71 -4.99 -4.87 24.04
C THR A 71 -6.20 -5.80 23.85
N GLY A 72 -6.16 -6.65 22.83
CA GLY A 72 -7.21 -7.61 22.48
C GLY A 72 -8.23 -7.10 21.47
N GLU A 73 -8.19 -5.81 21.14
CA GLU A 73 -9.18 -5.16 20.29
C GLU A 73 -8.78 -5.14 18.81
N SER A 74 -9.79 -5.06 17.94
CA SER A 74 -9.63 -4.95 16.49
C SER A 74 -10.12 -3.59 16.00
N TYR A 75 -9.34 -2.98 15.11
CA TYR A 75 -9.57 -1.65 14.58
C TYR A 75 -9.59 -1.67 13.06
N GLU A 76 -10.50 -0.93 12.44
CA GLU A 76 -10.40 -0.67 11.00
C GLU A 76 -9.34 0.41 10.74
N ALA A 77 -8.41 0.13 9.83
CA ALA A 77 -7.36 1.05 9.42
C ALA A 77 -7.53 1.39 7.93
N GLN A 78 -7.72 2.67 7.65
CA GLN A 78 -7.72 3.19 6.27
C GLN A 78 -6.30 3.62 5.91
N LEU A 79 -5.71 2.92 4.94
CA LEU A 79 -4.34 3.11 4.50
C LEU A 79 -4.31 3.97 3.24
N ALA A 80 -3.37 4.92 3.20
CA ALA A 80 -3.03 5.62 1.98
C ALA A 80 -2.58 4.63 0.89
N ALA A 81 -2.83 4.95 -0.37
CA ALA A 81 -2.37 4.14 -1.48
C ALA A 81 -0.83 3.99 -1.46
N ALA A 82 -0.36 2.77 -1.74
CA ALA A 82 1.07 2.45 -1.81
C ALA A 82 1.41 1.77 -3.14
N ASP A 83 2.62 2.05 -3.63
CA ASP A 83 3.16 1.40 -4.83
C ASP A 83 3.77 0.02 -4.58
N GLY A 84 4.03 -0.30 -3.32
CA GLY A 84 4.57 -1.57 -2.88
C GLY A 84 4.13 -1.90 -1.46
N SER A 85 5.10 -2.13 -0.59
CA SER A 85 4.91 -2.47 0.81
C SER A 85 4.58 -1.25 1.68
N TYR A 86 4.23 -1.55 2.92
CA TYR A 86 4.01 -0.60 4.01
C TYR A 86 5.12 -0.74 5.06
N ILE A 87 5.29 0.31 5.84
CA ILE A 87 6.03 0.28 7.09
C ILE A 87 5.05 0.30 8.26
N PHE A 88 5.40 -0.41 9.33
CA PHE A 88 4.70 -0.38 10.60
C PHE A 88 5.54 0.38 11.62
N ARG A 89 4.91 1.33 12.30
CA ARG A 89 5.48 2.04 13.46
C ARG A 89 4.45 2.04 14.57
N MET A 90 4.88 1.86 15.80
CA MET A 90 4.01 1.95 16.97
C MET A 90 4.78 2.56 18.14
N ILE A 91 4.11 3.40 18.91
CA ILE A 91 4.59 3.91 20.20
C ILE A 91 3.57 3.52 21.25
N ASP A 92 3.99 2.73 22.23
CA ASP A 92 3.10 2.31 23.32
C ASP A 92 3.03 3.35 24.45
N THR A 93 2.13 3.11 25.41
CA THR A 93 1.94 3.98 26.57
C THR A 93 3.13 4.01 27.55
N GLU A 94 4.09 3.09 27.40
CA GLU A 94 5.31 3.02 28.21
C GLU A 94 6.53 3.59 27.46
N GLU A 95 6.29 4.31 26.35
CA GLU A 95 7.31 4.94 25.51
C GLU A 95 8.28 3.93 24.87
N PHE A 96 7.83 2.71 24.59
CA PHE A 96 8.54 1.84 23.66
C PHE A 96 8.13 2.13 22.22
N PHE A 97 9.14 2.16 21.37
CA PHE A 97 9.03 2.23 19.93
C PHE A 97 9.13 0.84 19.32
N TYR A 98 8.27 0.58 18.34
CA TYR A 98 8.20 -0.66 17.59
C TYR A 98 8.26 -0.38 16.10
N SER A 99 9.01 -1.18 15.34
CA SER A 99 9.10 -1.01 13.89
C SER A 99 9.29 -2.30 13.10
N ALA A 100 8.59 -2.37 11.97
CA ALA A 100 8.85 -3.33 10.90
C ALA A 100 8.66 -2.66 9.53
N ASN A 101 9.31 -3.19 8.49
CA ASN A 101 9.28 -2.68 7.12
C ASN A 101 8.92 -3.80 6.14
N GLY A 102 8.65 -3.48 4.88
CA GLY A 102 8.38 -4.50 3.86
C GLY A 102 7.05 -5.22 4.03
N ILE A 103 6.06 -4.59 4.70
CA ILE A 103 4.80 -5.23 5.03
C ILE A 103 3.87 -5.22 3.80
N GLU A 104 3.62 -6.40 3.25
CA GLU A 104 2.64 -6.59 2.17
C GLU A 104 1.23 -6.69 2.76
N LEU A 105 0.31 -5.85 2.29
CA LEU A 105 -1.09 -5.82 2.73
C LEU A 105 -2.02 -5.64 1.54
N GLU A 106 -3.15 -6.34 1.54
CA GLU A 106 -4.25 -6.14 0.58
C GLU A 106 -5.53 -5.70 1.26
N ASN A 107 -6.49 -5.20 0.48
CA ASN A 107 -7.78 -4.79 1.01
C ASN A 107 -8.50 -5.96 1.69
N GLY A 108 -9.04 -5.72 2.89
CA GLY A 108 -9.70 -6.73 3.73
C GLY A 108 -8.75 -7.66 4.48
N TRP A 109 -7.42 -7.46 4.41
CA TRP A 109 -6.46 -8.25 5.18
C TRP A 109 -6.39 -7.79 6.64
N THR A 110 -5.79 -8.64 7.48
CA THR A 110 -5.58 -8.37 8.91
C THR A 110 -4.09 -8.30 9.22
N LEU A 111 -3.69 -7.23 9.92
CA LEU A 111 -2.38 -7.07 10.54
C LEU A 111 -2.54 -7.23 12.06
N GLN A 112 -1.78 -8.11 12.69
CA GLN A 112 -1.87 -8.39 14.11
C GLN A 112 -0.50 -8.30 14.76
N ILE A 113 -0.34 -7.42 15.76
CA ILE A 113 0.88 -7.38 16.58
C ILE A 113 0.69 -8.27 17.81
N LYS A 114 1.71 -9.08 18.13
CA LYS A 114 1.70 -9.99 19.30
C LYS A 114 3.01 -9.86 20.06
N SER A 115 2.92 -9.89 21.39
CA SER A 115 4.08 -10.17 22.25
C SER A 115 4.15 -11.67 22.50
N GLU A 116 5.20 -12.34 22.04
CA GLU A 116 5.40 -13.76 22.34
C GLU A 116 5.99 -13.95 23.74
N ASN A 117 6.85 -13.01 24.15
CA ASN A 117 7.41 -12.89 25.49
C ASN A 117 7.82 -11.41 25.73
N SER A 118 8.59 -11.13 26.78
CA SER A 118 9.01 -9.75 27.12
C SER A 118 9.87 -9.08 26.04
N ASP A 119 10.59 -9.90 25.27
CA ASP A 119 11.68 -9.45 24.40
C ASP A 119 11.37 -9.68 22.91
N SER A 120 10.44 -10.59 22.60
CA SER A 120 10.00 -10.92 21.24
C SER A 120 8.62 -10.35 20.94
N VAL A 121 8.56 -9.51 19.91
CA VAL A 121 7.33 -8.96 19.34
C VAL A 121 7.32 -9.27 17.86
N ILE A 122 6.17 -9.72 17.36
CA ILE A 122 5.97 -10.10 15.97
C ILE A 122 4.74 -9.40 15.38
N LEU A 123 4.75 -9.23 14.07
CA LEU A 123 3.57 -8.86 13.28
C LEU A 123 3.18 -10.03 12.41
N GLU A 124 1.94 -10.46 12.51
CA GLU A 124 1.34 -11.44 11.62
C GLU A 124 0.42 -10.74 10.62
N VAL A 125 0.50 -11.16 9.36
CA VAL A 125 -0.40 -10.74 8.30
C VAL A 125 -1.20 -11.94 7.82
N SER A 126 -2.53 -11.81 7.86
CA SER A 126 -3.47 -12.81 7.39
C SER A 126 -4.37 -12.23 6.29
N ASP A 127 -4.79 -13.08 5.35
CA ASP A 127 -5.76 -12.65 4.33
C ASP A 127 -7.17 -12.46 4.89
N GLY A 128 -8.11 -12.02 4.04
CA GLY A 128 -9.52 -11.81 4.42
C GLY A 128 -10.28 -13.08 4.83
N ASN A 129 -9.70 -14.28 4.65
CA ASN A 129 -10.25 -15.53 5.16
C ASN A 129 -9.58 -15.96 6.48
N GLY A 130 -8.65 -15.17 7.01
CA GLY A 130 -7.89 -15.47 8.22
C GLY A 130 -6.70 -16.41 8.00
N ALA A 131 -6.32 -16.72 6.76
CA ALA A 131 -5.16 -17.56 6.51
C ALA A 131 -3.87 -16.73 6.65
N LEU A 132 -2.99 -17.14 7.58
CA LEU A 132 -1.69 -16.51 7.79
C LEU A 132 -0.86 -16.54 6.50
N LYS A 133 -0.35 -15.38 6.09
CA LYS A 133 0.49 -15.20 4.92
C LYS A 133 1.96 -15.02 5.29
N LYS A 134 2.23 -14.21 6.31
CA LYS A 134 3.60 -13.82 6.66
C LYS A 134 3.69 -13.38 8.11
N THR A 135 4.85 -13.62 8.70
CA THR A 135 5.24 -13.11 10.01
C THR A 135 6.47 -12.23 9.82
N TYR A 136 6.50 -11.09 10.52
CA TYR A 136 7.59 -10.15 10.51
C TYR A 136 8.12 -9.99 11.94
N GLU A 137 9.43 -10.02 12.09
CA GLU A 137 10.07 -9.59 13.34
C GLU A 137 9.86 -8.09 13.52
N VAL A 138 9.54 -7.69 14.75
CA VAL A 138 9.35 -6.30 15.12
C VAL A 138 10.53 -5.86 15.97
N PHE A 139 11.28 -4.88 15.48
CA PHE A 139 12.28 -4.21 16.31
C PHE A 139 11.56 -3.45 17.43
N LYS A 140 12.03 -3.60 18.66
CA LYS A 140 11.52 -2.93 19.87
C LYS A 140 12.66 -2.20 20.56
N ALA A 141 12.45 -0.93 20.89
CA ALA A 141 13.39 -0.14 21.68
C ALA A 141 12.65 0.82 22.60
N ARG A 142 13.27 1.17 23.72
CA ARG A 142 12.78 2.24 24.59
C ARG A 142 13.18 3.60 24.00
N LEU A 143 12.26 4.57 23.99
CA LEU A 143 12.52 5.96 23.61
C LEU A 143 13.30 6.73 24.68
#